data_AF-A0A1J8QUS4-F1
#
_entry.id   AF-A0A1J8QUS4-F1
#
_cell.length_a   1.000
_cell.length_b   1.000
_cell.length_c   1.000
_cell.angle_alpha   90.00
_cell.angle_beta   90.00
_cell.angle_gamma   90.00
#
_symmetry.space_group_name_H-M   'P 1'
#
loop_
_entity.id
_entity.type
_entity.pdbx_description
1 polymer ?
#
loop_
_entity_poly.entity_id
_entity_poly.type
_entity_poly.pdbx_seq_one_letter_code
_entity_poly.pdbx_strand_id
1 'polypeptide(L)'
;MSLPRDIRAFLAHYPGQEDDPGASDNLLFYQNELFCQPDDLLISEILQNWRKDYIQLEYNHAFIQWLFPIQEHGMNFEAQPLQPHEIAEMKQDSSIIERIKSSYELMLDFYGMRLLDFETGLLGRSEGYAARYINLSRE
;
A
#
# COMPACT_ATOMS: atom_id res chain seq x y z
N MET A 1 -22.11 16.73 5.66
CA MET A 1 -21.75 15.32 5.86
C MET A 1 -20.60 15.26 6.85
N SER A 2 -20.69 14.40 7.86
CA SER A 2 -19.54 14.11 8.71
C SER A 2 -18.57 13.21 7.95
N LEU A 3 -17.26 13.41 8.14
CA LEU A 3 -16.24 12.52 7.55
C LEU A 3 -16.47 11.06 8.02
N PRO A 4 -16.14 10.05 7.21
CA PRO A 4 -16.05 8.66 7.67
C PRO A 4 -15.12 8.47 8.90
N ARG A 5 -15.33 7.38 9.66
CA ARG A 5 -14.63 7.13 10.93
C ARG A 5 -13.13 6.88 10.72
N ASP A 6 -12.83 6.01 9.76
CA ASP A 6 -11.52 5.67 9.21
C ASP A 6 -10.74 6.93 8.80
N ILE A 7 -11.35 7.81 7.99
CA ILE A 7 -10.69 9.07 7.59
C ILE A 7 -10.37 9.95 8.79
N ARG A 8 -11.28 10.06 9.76
CA ARG A 8 -11.00 10.80 11.00
C ARG A 8 -9.89 10.17 11.83
N ALA A 9 -9.85 8.84 11.94
CA ALA A 9 -8.83 8.12 12.68
C ALA A 9 -7.46 8.33 12.04
N PHE A 10 -7.36 8.18 10.72
CA PHE A 10 -6.17 8.46 9.95
C PHE A 10 -5.65 9.90 10.16
N LEU A 11 -6.53 10.89 9.99
CA LEU A 11 -6.18 12.31 10.18
C LEU A 11 -5.77 12.65 11.63
N ALA A 12 -6.29 11.91 12.61
CA ALA A 12 -5.95 12.05 14.01
C ALA A 12 -4.73 11.19 14.42
N HIS A 13 -4.06 10.53 13.47
CA HIS A 13 -2.94 9.62 13.71
C HIS A 13 -3.28 8.47 14.67
N TYR A 14 -4.49 7.92 14.58
CA TYR A 14 -4.95 6.76 15.33
C TYR A 14 -4.76 6.90 16.86
N PRO A 15 -5.48 7.84 17.51
CA PRO A 15 -5.29 8.12 18.93
C PRO A 15 -5.68 6.93 19.81
N GLY A 16 -4.84 6.61 20.79
CA GLY A 16 -5.09 5.52 21.75
C GLY A 16 -4.71 4.14 21.24
N GLN A 17 -3.99 4.06 20.12
CA GLN A 17 -3.44 2.80 19.65
C GLN A 17 -2.24 2.37 20.49
N GLU A 18 -2.26 1.13 20.95
CA GLU A 18 -1.16 0.52 21.68
C GLU A 18 -0.24 -0.21 20.70
N ASP A 19 1.06 -0.12 20.95
CA ASP A 19 2.08 -0.82 20.18
C ASP A 19 2.21 -2.25 20.72
N ASP A 20 2.17 -3.24 19.82
CA ASP A 20 2.50 -4.63 20.15
C ASP A 20 3.90 -4.96 19.58
N PRO A 21 4.95 -5.02 20.42
CA PRO A 21 6.30 -5.31 19.96
C PRO A 21 6.50 -6.72 19.38
N GLY A 22 5.53 -7.63 19.55
CA GLY A 22 5.56 -8.96 18.94
C GLY A 22 5.03 -9.00 17.50
N ALA A 23 4.44 -7.91 17.03
CA ALA A 23 3.68 -7.82 15.80
C ALA A 23 4.47 -7.04 14.73
N SER A 24 5.31 -7.72 13.95
CA SER A 24 6.23 -7.08 12.98
C SER A 24 6.02 -7.54 11.54
N ASP A 25 4.85 -8.06 11.20
CA ASP A 25 4.60 -8.66 9.89
C ASP A 25 4.75 -7.68 8.73
N ASN A 26 4.36 -6.41 8.89
CA ASN A 26 4.52 -5.40 7.85
C ASN A 26 6.00 -5.07 7.66
N LEU A 27 6.76 -4.90 8.74
CA LEU A 27 8.19 -4.68 8.66
C LEU A 27 8.89 -5.84 7.94
N LEU A 28 8.61 -7.08 8.33
CA LEU A 28 9.20 -8.28 7.72
C LEU A 28 8.80 -8.42 6.24
N PHE A 29 7.55 -8.11 5.90
CA PHE A 29 7.09 -8.09 4.51
C PHE A 29 7.88 -7.08 3.69
N TYR A 30 8.07 -5.85 4.20
CA TYR A 30 8.86 -4.83 3.52
C TYR A 30 10.37 -5.09 3.52
N GLN A 31 10.89 -5.86 4.46
CA GLN A 31 12.25 -6.41 4.43
C GLN A 31 12.41 -7.52 3.39
N ASN A 32 11.30 -7.99 2.79
CA ASN A 32 11.25 -9.09 1.84
C ASN A 32 11.55 -10.45 2.50
N GLU A 33 11.18 -10.60 3.78
CA GLU A 33 11.40 -11.81 4.59
C GLU A 33 10.10 -12.56 4.90
N LEU A 34 8.94 -11.91 4.73
CA LEU A 34 7.62 -12.51 4.94
C LEU A 34 6.79 -12.47 3.65
N PHE A 35 6.08 -13.56 3.41
CA PHE A 35 5.15 -13.70 2.29
C PHE A 35 3.79 -13.11 2.66
N CYS A 36 3.21 -12.27 1.79
CA CYS A 36 1.86 -11.79 2.01
C CYS A 36 0.85 -12.93 1.95
N GLN A 37 -0.10 -12.93 2.87
CA GLN A 37 -1.19 -13.89 2.87
C GLN A 37 -2.46 -13.29 2.25
N PRO A 38 -3.24 -14.08 1.48
CA PRO A 38 -3.13 -15.54 1.26
C PRO A 38 -2.31 -15.94 0.02
N ASP A 39 -1.63 -14.99 -0.63
CA ASP A 39 -1.08 -15.20 -1.98
C ASP A 39 0.32 -15.83 -2.02
N ASP A 40 0.96 -15.97 -0.86
CA ASP A 40 2.31 -16.53 -0.71
C ASP A 40 3.36 -15.84 -1.60
N LEU A 41 3.29 -14.50 -1.70
CA LEU A 41 4.23 -13.68 -2.49
C LEU A 41 5.07 -12.74 -1.62
N LEU A 42 6.34 -12.60 -1.96
CA LEU A 42 7.20 -11.55 -1.42
C LEU A 42 6.92 -10.21 -2.12
N ILE A 43 7.18 -9.10 -1.43
CA ILE A 43 7.05 -7.77 -2.02
C ILE A 43 7.89 -7.60 -3.29
N SER A 44 9.07 -8.21 -3.37
CA SER A 44 9.89 -8.19 -4.59
C SER A 44 9.20 -8.85 -5.78
N GLU A 45 8.46 -9.93 -5.55
CA GLU A 45 7.76 -10.68 -6.60
C GLU A 45 6.56 -9.87 -7.09
N ILE A 46 5.81 -9.26 -6.17
CA ILE A 46 4.71 -8.34 -6.48
C ILE A 46 5.20 -7.19 -7.37
N LEU A 47 6.25 -6.49 -6.93
CA LEU A 47 6.77 -5.33 -7.64
C LEU A 47 7.41 -5.67 -9.00
N GLN A 48 7.96 -6.87 -9.16
CA GLN A 48 8.53 -7.33 -10.43
C GLN A 48 7.45 -7.78 -11.42
N ASN A 49 6.47 -8.56 -10.95
CA ASN A 49 5.50 -9.24 -11.82
C ASN A 49 4.37 -8.32 -12.27
N TRP A 50 3.95 -7.35 -11.46
CA TRP A 50 2.68 -6.65 -11.69
C TRP A 50 2.79 -5.26 -12.31
N ARG A 51 4.01 -4.80 -12.62
CA ARG A 51 4.24 -3.48 -13.24
C ARG A 51 3.55 -3.31 -14.61
N LYS A 52 2.96 -4.37 -15.19
CA LYS A 52 2.15 -4.37 -16.43
C LYS A 52 1.02 -5.40 -16.47
N ASP A 53 0.82 -6.19 -15.41
CA ASP A 53 -0.22 -7.22 -15.35
C ASP A 53 -1.38 -6.74 -14.47
N TYR A 54 -2.17 -5.83 -15.03
CA TYR A 54 -3.31 -5.25 -14.32
C TYR A 54 -4.45 -6.25 -14.09
N ILE A 55 -4.46 -7.40 -14.78
CA ILE A 55 -5.49 -8.43 -14.57
C ILE A 55 -5.34 -9.04 -13.18
N GLN A 56 -4.10 -9.26 -12.74
CA GLN A 56 -3.82 -9.76 -11.39
C GLN A 56 -4.20 -8.73 -10.31
N LEU A 57 -3.96 -7.44 -10.57
CA LEU A 57 -4.36 -6.35 -9.67
C LEU A 57 -5.89 -6.18 -9.58
N GLU A 58 -6.62 -6.45 -10.66
CA GLU A 58 -8.09 -6.36 -10.70
C GLU A 58 -8.78 -7.57 -10.04
N TYR A 59 -8.18 -8.76 -10.12
CA TYR A 59 -8.80 -9.98 -9.61
C TYR A 59 -8.49 -10.26 -8.13
N ASN A 60 -7.33 -9.79 -7.66
CA ASN A 60 -6.88 -10.00 -6.31
C ASN A 60 -6.76 -8.66 -5.58
N HIS A 61 -7.31 -8.56 -4.37
CA HIS A 61 -7.24 -7.32 -3.58
C HIS A 61 -6.63 -7.55 -2.20
N ALA A 62 -6.28 -8.81 -1.86
CA ALA A 62 -5.75 -9.14 -0.54
C ALA A 62 -4.36 -8.51 -0.31
N PHE A 63 -3.57 -8.38 -1.35
CA PHE A 63 -2.25 -7.74 -1.30
C PHE A 63 -2.30 -6.22 -1.04
N ILE A 64 -3.42 -5.54 -1.30
CA ILE A 64 -3.49 -4.07 -1.16
C ILE A 64 -3.20 -3.67 0.28
N GLN A 65 -3.73 -4.43 1.24
CA GLN A 65 -3.50 -4.19 2.66
C GLN A 65 -2.01 -4.39 3.04
N TRP A 66 -1.29 -5.28 2.35
CA TRP A 66 0.15 -5.49 2.56
C TRP A 66 1.00 -4.39 1.90
N LEU A 67 0.60 -3.91 0.71
CA LEU A 67 1.29 -2.81 0.01
C LEU A 67 1.02 -1.43 0.61
N PHE A 68 -0.10 -1.28 1.31
CA PHE A 68 -0.53 -0.04 1.95
C PHE A 68 -1.15 -0.33 3.32
N PRO A 69 -0.34 -0.84 4.26
CA PRO A 69 -0.84 -1.19 5.58
C PRO A 69 -1.24 0.08 6.33
N ILE A 70 -2.38 0.00 7.02
CA ILE A 70 -2.89 1.05 7.88
C ILE A 70 -2.94 0.54 9.32
N GLN A 71 -3.01 1.46 10.27
CA GLN A 71 -2.98 1.14 11.69
C GLN A 71 -4.35 0.64 12.22
N GLU A 72 -5.18 0.04 11.36
CA GLU A 72 -6.43 -0.61 11.69
C GLU A 72 -6.65 -1.83 10.79
N HIS A 73 -7.49 -2.78 11.22
CA HIS A 73 -7.83 -3.91 10.38
C HIS A 73 -8.61 -3.46 9.15
N GLY A 74 -8.12 -3.85 7.97
CA GLY A 74 -8.83 -3.69 6.72
C GLY A 74 -9.69 -4.90 6.37
N MET A 75 -9.91 -5.11 5.08
CA MET A 75 -10.71 -6.22 4.56
C MET A 75 -9.96 -7.56 4.57
N ASN A 76 -8.62 -7.51 4.54
CA ASN A 76 -7.77 -8.69 4.69
C ASN A 76 -7.45 -8.89 6.18
N PHE A 77 -8.08 -9.88 6.80
CA PHE A 77 -7.86 -10.19 8.21
C PHE A 77 -6.49 -10.84 8.48
N GLU A 78 -5.86 -11.41 7.46
CA GLU A 78 -4.50 -11.98 7.54
C GLU A 78 -3.43 -10.87 7.50
N ALA A 79 -3.79 -9.66 7.11
CA ALA A 79 -2.88 -8.51 7.16
C ALA A 79 -2.96 -7.85 8.53
N GLN A 80 -1.84 -7.89 9.24
CA GLN A 80 -1.66 -7.24 10.53
C GLN A 80 -1.80 -5.72 10.41
N PRO A 81 -2.52 -5.03 11.32
CA PRO A 81 -2.48 -3.58 11.42
C PRO A 81 -1.04 -3.07 11.59
N LEU A 82 -0.73 -1.98 10.91
CA LEU A 82 0.58 -1.34 10.98
C LEU A 82 0.85 -0.84 12.40
N GLN A 83 2.00 -1.22 12.97
CA GLN A 83 2.39 -0.86 14.32
C GLN A 83 3.28 0.40 14.36
N PRO A 84 3.24 1.18 15.45
CA PRO A 84 4.12 2.33 15.64
C PRO A 84 5.62 2.02 15.54
N HIS A 85 6.09 0.88 16.09
CA HIS A 85 7.50 0.50 16.00
C HIS A 85 7.92 0.19 14.55
N GLU A 86 7.07 -0.53 13.80
CA GLU A 86 7.30 -0.81 12.37
C GLU A 86 7.46 0.49 11.59
N ILE A 87 6.58 1.49 11.80
CA ILE A 87 6.69 2.80 11.15
C ILE A 87 8.04 3.47 11.45
N ALA A 88 8.50 3.41 12.70
CA ALA A 88 9.76 4.03 13.11
C ALA A 88 10.97 3.36 12.46
N GLU A 89 10.95 2.04 12.33
CA GLU A 89 12.03 1.26 11.70
C GLU A 89 12.02 1.39 10.17
N MET A 90 10.85 1.24 9.55
CA MET A 90 10.68 1.37 8.10
C MET A 90 11.13 2.74 7.58
N LYS A 91 10.93 3.82 8.36
CA LYS A 91 11.40 5.17 8.01
C LYS A 91 12.92 5.32 8.01
N GLN A 92 13.64 4.47 8.73
CA GLN A 92 15.09 4.51 8.84
C GLN A 92 15.79 3.66 7.77
N ASP A 93 15.06 2.75 7.11
CA ASP A 93 15.59 1.86 6.10
C ASP A 93 15.30 2.37 4.68
N SER A 94 16.35 2.81 3.97
CA SER A 94 16.22 3.31 2.60
C SER A 94 15.70 2.28 1.59
N SER A 95 15.98 0.98 1.81
CA SER A 95 15.51 -0.09 0.94
C SER A 95 14.01 -0.32 1.09
N ILE A 96 13.50 -0.23 2.32
CA ILE A 96 12.06 -0.27 2.60
C ILE A 96 11.37 0.94 1.99
N ILE A 97 11.93 2.14 2.19
CA ILE A 97 11.40 3.36 1.56
C ILE A 97 11.30 3.19 0.04
N GLU A 98 12.32 2.66 -0.63
CA GLU A 98 12.28 2.44 -2.07
C GLU A 98 11.19 1.44 -2.51
N ARG A 99 10.95 0.40 -1.71
CA ARG A 99 9.83 -0.53 -1.96
C ARG A 99 8.48 0.16 -1.78
N ILE A 100 8.31 1.01 -0.76
CA ILE A 100 7.10 1.83 -0.58
C ILE A 100 6.87 2.74 -1.79
N LYS A 101 7.93 3.41 -2.29
CA LYS A 101 7.84 4.22 -3.52
C LYS A 101 7.38 3.38 -4.71
N SER A 102 7.99 2.22 -4.89
CA SER A 102 7.65 1.31 -5.98
C SER A 102 6.20 0.83 -5.90
N SER A 103 5.70 0.50 -4.70
CA SER A 103 4.30 0.16 -4.47
C SER A 103 3.38 1.33 -4.81
N TYR A 104 3.75 2.55 -4.43
CA TYR A 104 2.99 3.76 -4.76
C TYR A 104 2.93 4.01 -6.26
N GLU A 105 4.06 3.91 -6.98
CA GLU A 105 4.10 4.02 -8.43
C GLU A 105 3.24 2.95 -9.13
N LEU A 106 3.32 1.70 -8.66
CA LEU A 106 2.50 0.60 -9.17
C LEU A 106 1.00 0.93 -9.08
N MET A 107 0.58 1.43 -7.91
CA MET A 107 -0.83 1.75 -7.68
C MET A 107 -1.29 2.97 -8.48
N LEU A 108 -0.44 4.00 -8.62
CA LEU A 108 -0.73 5.14 -9.48
C LEU A 108 -0.92 4.71 -10.94
N ASP A 109 -0.03 3.85 -11.45
CA ASP A 109 -0.07 3.40 -12.83
C ASP A 109 -1.32 2.56 -13.12
N PHE A 110 -1.73 1.72 -12.18
CA PHE A 110 -3.02 1.03 -12.23
C PHE A 110 -4.21 1.98 -12.42
N TYR A 111 -4.19 3.13 -11.74
CA TYR A 111 -5.22 4.17 -11.88
C TYR A 111 -5.04 5.06 -13.13
N GLY A 112 -4.04 4.81 -13.97
CA GLY A 112 -3.76 5.65 -15.14
C GLY A 112 -2.98 6.93 -14.81
N MET A 113 -2.29 6.95 -13.68
CA MET A 113 -1.47 8.06 -13.21
C MET A 113 0.01 7.67 -13.15
N ARG A 114 0.90 8.65 -13.17
CA ARG A 114 2.32 8.44 -12.92
C ARG A 114 2.83 9.48 -11.95
N LEU A 115 3.78 9.07 -11.12
CA LEU A 115 4.47 10.00 -10.25
C LEU A 115 5.48 10.82 -11.06
N LEU A 116 5.38 12.14 -10.99
CA LEU A 116 6.33 13.07 -11.62
C LEU A 116 7.39 13.54 -10.63
N ASP A 117 7.02 13.65 -9.36
CA ASP A 117 7.89 14.09 -8.28
C ASP A 117 7.43 13.42 -6.97
N PHE A 118 8.34 12.68 -6.34
CA PHE A 118 8.03 11.92 -5.12
C PHE A 118 7.96 12.82 -3.88
N GLU A 119 8.78 13.87 -3.79
CA GLU A 119 8.84 14.73 -2.60
C GLU A 119 7.58 15.60 -2.46
N THR A 120 7.08 16.07 -3.59
CA THR A 120 5.87 16.91 -3.66
C THR A 120 4.60 16.11 -3.88
N GLY A 121 4.71 14.86 -4.35
CA GLY A 121 3.59 14.03 -4.76
C GLY A 121 2.94 14.50 -6.06
N LEU A 122 3.66 15.25 -6.91
CA LEU A 122 3.12 15.72 -8.19
C LEU A 122 2.82 14.53 -9.10
N LEU A 123 1.58 14.47 -9.60
CA LEU A 123 1.11 13.41 -10.48
C LEU A 123 0.91 13.91 -11.92
N GLY A 124 1.09 12.99 -12.85
CA GLY A 124 0.75 13.14 -14.25
C GLY A 124 -0.13 11.99 -14.73
N ARG A 125 -0.55 12.05 -15.99
CA ARG A 125 -1.25 10.94 -16.65
C ARG A 125 -0.23 9.91 -17.13
N SER A 126 -0.50 8.63 -16.93
CA SER A 126 0.28 7.55 -17.54
C SER A 126 -0.22 7.24 -18.96
N GLU A 127 0.49 6.35 -19.66
CA GLU A 127 0.06 5.90 -20.98
C GLU A 127 -1.21 5.06 -20.86
N GLY A 128 -2.19 5.27 -21.74
CA GLY A 128 -3.48 4.56 -21.65
C GLY A 128 -4.42 5.04 -20.54
N TYR A 129 -4.12 6.16 -19.85
CA TYR A 129 -4.94 6.72 -18.76
C TYR A 129 -6.43 6.84 -19.07
N ALA A 130 -6.79 7.14 -20.32
CA ALA A 130 -8.18 7.38 -20.71
C ALA A 130 -9.08 6.15 -20.45
N ALA A 131 -8.56 4.95 -20.70
CA ALA A 131 -9.29 3.71 -20.42
C ALA A 131 -9.44 3.48 -18.90
N ARG A 132 -8.41 3.79 -18.12
CA ARG A 132 -8.40 3.65 -16.66
C ARG A 132 -9.33 4.65 -15.96
N TYR A 133 -9.38 5.88 -16.44
CA TYR A 133 -10.24 6.92 -15.85
C TYR A 133 -11.72 6.62 -16.06
N ILE A 134 -12.09 5.93 -17.14
CA ILE A 134 -13.48 5.48 -17.34
C ILE A 134 -13.93 4.58 -16.19
N ASN A 135 -13.05 3.69 -15.71
CA ASN A 135 -13.37 2.79 -14.59
C ASN A 135 -13.58 3.57 -13.28
N LEU A 136 -12.84 4.66 -13.06
CA LEU A 136 -12.99 5.53 -11.90
C LEU A 136 -14.25 6.41 -11.94
N SER A 137 -14.76 6.72 -13.13
CA SER A 137 -15.93 7.60 -13.32
C SER A 137 -17.29 6.88 -13.24
N ARG A 138 -17.30 5.57 -12.97
CA ARG A 138 -18.51 4.73 -12.99
C ARG A 138 -19.09 4.41 -11.60
N GLU A 139 -18.53 4.96 -10.54
CA GLU A 139 -19.04 4.82 -9.17
C GLU A 139 -20.12 5.86 -8.80
#